data_AF-A0A934W0T8-F1
#
_entry.id   AF-A0A934W0T8-F1
#
_cell.length_a   1.000
_cell.length_b   1.000
_cell.length_c   1.000
_cell.angle_alpha   90.00
_cell.angle_beta   90.00
_cell.angle_gamma   90.00
#
_symmetry.space_group_name_H-M   'P 1'
#
loop_
_entity.id
_entity.type
_entity.pdbx_description
1 polymer ?
#
loop_
_entity_poly.entity_id
_entity_poly.type
_entity_poly.pdbx_seq_one_letter_code
_entity_poly.pdbx_strand_id
1 'polypeptide(L)' 'MLLRVETVIGHAGAREPEAFWLGERRIPVQEIIDRWPSAEYTYFKLLADDATYIVRHDYAIDAWELTMYHAPGH' A
#
# COMPACT_ATOMS: atom_id res chain seq x y z
N MET A 1 -3.26 -7.60 8.38
CA MET A 1 -3.67 -8.62 7.37
C MET A 1 -2.63 -8.61 6.26
N LEU A 2 -1.99 -9.74 5.96
CA LEU A 2 -0.97 -9.81 4.92
C LEU A 2 -1.57 -9.57 3.53
N LEU A 3 -0.90 -8.74 2.74
CA LEU A 3 -1.31 -8.37 1.39
C LEU A 3 -0.29 -8.87 0.38
N ARG A 4 -0.79 -9.34 -0.76
CA ARG A 4 0.02 -9.42 -1.97
C ARG A 4 0.03 -8.05 -2.62
N VAL A 5 1.20 -7.43 -2.72
CA VAL A 5 1.38 -6.10 -3.30
C VAL A 5 2.25 -6.21 -4.54
N GLU A 6 1.80 -5.59 -5.62
CA GLU A 6 2.56 -5.34 -6.82
C GLU A 6 3.30 -4.02 -6.62
N THR A 7 4.63 -4.06 -6.69
CA THR A 7 5.48 -2.88 -6.53
C THR A 7 6.17 -2.54 -7.84
N VAL A 8 6.22 -1.26 -8.16
CA VAL A 8 7.03 -0.73 -9.26
C VAL A 8 8.24 0.01 -8.71
N ILE A 9 9.31 0.05 -9.50
CA ILE A 9 10.50 0.84 -9.18
C ILE A 9 10.22 2.27 -9.67
N GLY A 10 9.98 3.19 -8.74
CA GLY A 10 9.81 4.60 -9.04
C GLY A 10 11.10 5.24 -9.58
N HIS A 11 11.00 6.47 -10.08
CA HIS A 11 12.11 7.18 -10.75
C HIS A 11 13.34 7.41 -9.84
N ALA A 12 13.16 7.37 -8.51
CA ALA A 12 14.23 7.47 -7.52
C ALA A 12 14.77 6.10 -7.04
N GLY A 13 14.36 4.99 -7.66
CA GLY A 13 14.73 3.63 -7.25
C GLY A 13 13.94 3.09 -6.05
N ALA A 14 12.98 3.86 -5.51
CA ALA A 14 12.12 3.42 -4.42
C ALA A 14 11.05 2.45 -4.94
N ARG A 15 10.81 1.35 -4.21
CA ARG A 15 9.68 0.45 -4.47
C ARG A 15 8.40 1.12 -4.00
N GLU A 16 7.51 1.42 -4.93
CA GLU A 16 6.22 2.04 -4.68
C GLU A 16 5.08 1.05 -5.00
N PRO A 17 4.03 0.97 -4.18
CA PRO A 17 2.91 0.07 -4.43
C PRO A 17 2.08 0.56 -5.63
N GLU A 18 1.92 -0.30 -6.64
CA GLU A 18 1.10 -0.04 -7.84
C GLU A 18 -0.29 -0.68 -7.72
N ALA A 19 -0.38 -1.85 -7.09
CA ALA A 19 -1.64 -2.51 -6.80
C ALA A 19 -1.49 -3.47 -5.63
N PHE A 20 -2.59 -3.82 -4.99
CA PHE A 20 -2.60 -4.84 -3.95
C PHE A 20 -3.87 -5.69 -4.01
N TRP A 21 -3.81 -6.88 -3.43
CA TRP A 21 -4.91 -7.83 -3.47
C TRP A 21 -5.63 -7.91 -2.13
N LEU A 22 -6.95 -7.70 -2.12
CA LEU A 22 -7.82 -8.00 -0.99
C LEU A 22 -8.62 -9.26 -1.31
N GLY A 23 -8.18 -10.38 -0.74
CA GLY A 23 -8.68 -11.70 -1.14
C GLY A 23 -8.37 -11.94 -2.62
N GLU A 24 -9.41 -12.14 -3.42
CA GLU A 24 -9.31 -12.36 -4.88
C GLU A 24 -9.43 -11.06 -5.70
N ARG A 25 -9.71 -9.92 -5.04
CA ARG A 25 -9.88 -8.65 -5.74
C ARG A 25 -8.56 -7.90 -5.85
N ARG A 26 -8.10 -7.65 -7.07
CA ARG A 26 -7.01 -6.72 -7.34
C ARG A 26 -7.50 -5.28 -7.20
N ILE A 27 -6.82 -4.49 -6.40
CA ILE A 27 -7.09 -3.07 -6.17
C ILE A 27 -5.92 -2.27 -6.74
N PRO A 28 -6.11 -1.54 -7.84
CA PRO A 28 -5.10 -0.63 -8.36
C PRO A 28 -4.93 0.57 -7.42
N VAL A 29 -3.69 0.95 -7.16
CA VAL A 29 -3.37 2.20 -6.48
C VAL A 29 -3.48 3.32 -7.51
N GLN A 30 -4.40 4.25 -7.28
CA GLN A 30 -4.53 5.43 -8.13
C GLN A 30 -3.51 6.49 -7.77
N GLU A 31 -3.29 6.70 -6.47
CA GLU A 31 -2.39 7.72 -5.98
C GLU A 31 -1.81 7.32 -4.61
N ILE A 32 -0.54 7.64 -4.38
CA ILE A 32 0.08 7.55 -3.06
C ILE A 32 -0.07 8.92 -2.40
N ILE A 33 -1.06 9.04 -1.51
CA ILE A 33 -1.41 10.29 -0.82
C ILE A 33 -0.29 10.71 0.14
N ASP A 34 0.26 9.75 0.89
CA ASP A 34 1.29 10.03 1.91
C ASP A 34 2.20 8.81 2.13
N ARG A 35 3.41 9.08 2.62
CA ARG A 35 4.43 8.08 2.94
C ARG A 35 5.09 8.43 4.27
N TRP A 36 5.08 7.49 5.21
CA TRP A 36 5.73 7.62 6.50
C TRP A 36 6.86 6.59 6.62
N PRO A 37 8.08 6.93 6.17
CA PRO A 37 9.23 6.05 6.25
C PRO A 37 9.76 5.94 7.69
N SER A 38 10.21 4.74 8.04
CA SER A 38 10.97 4.43 9.25
C SER A 38 12.15 3.52 8.89
N ALA A 39 13.01 3.22 9.86
CA ALA A 39 14.20 2.38 9.63
C ALA A 39 13.86 0.93 9.25
N GLU A 40 12.75 0.39 9.78
CA GLU A 40 12.38 -1.03 9.65
C GLU A 40 11.15 -1.24 8.76
N TYR A 41 10.29 -0.23 8.67
CA TYR A 41 9.04 -0.29 7.92
C TYR A 41 8.66 1.08 7.35
N THR A 42 7.82 1.07 6.32
CA THR A 42 7.22 2.29 5.78
C THR A 42 5.73 2.11 5.67
N TYR A 43 4.99 3.10 6.16
CA TYR A 43 3.55 3.16 5.92
C TYR A 43 3.26 3.99 4.67
N PHE A 44 2.31 3.52 3.88
CA PHE A 44 1.81 4.21 2.69
C PHE A 44 0.32 4.42 2.83
N LYS A 45 -0.12 5.66 2.60
CA LYS A 45 -1.52 6.01 2.45
C LYS A 45 -1.85 6.04 0.96
N LEU A 46 -2.73 5.15 0.53
CA LEU A 46 -3.06 4.88 -0.86
C LEU A 46 -4.50 5.28 -1.15
N LEU A 47 -4.71 6.02 -2.23
CA LEU A 47 -6.03 6.21 -2.82
C LEU A 47 -6.29 5.09 -3.82
N ALA A 48 -7.44 4.45 -3.71
CA ALA A 48 -7.99 3.55 -4.71
C ALA A 48 -9.40 4.02 -5.11
N ASP A 49 -9.97 3.38 -6.14
CA ASP A 49 -11.31 3.70 -6.66
C ASP A 49 -12.41 3.70 -5.60
N ASP A 50 -12.31 2.82 -4.60
CA ASP A 50 -13.39 2.56 -3.65
C ASP A 50 -13.15 3.12 -2.26
N ALA A 51 -11.88 3.26 -1.86
CA ALA A 51 -11.50 3.63 -0.50
C ALA A 51 -10.06 4.14 -0.44
N THR A 52 -9.72 4.76 0.69
CA THR A 52 -8.33 5.03 1.07
C THR A 52 -7.81 3.88 1.92
N TYR A 53 -6.60 3.42 1.66
CA TYR A 53 -5.95 2.31 2.36
C TYR A 53 -4.67 2.78 3.03
N ILE A 54 -4.37 2.26 4.21
CA ILE A 54 -3.06 2.41 4.85
C ILE A 54 -2.42 1.03 4.92
N VAL A 55 -1.33 0.88 4.20
CA VAL A 55 -0.54 -0.35 4.15
C VAL A 55 0.84 -0.12 4.77
N ARG A 56 1.36 -1.14 5.44
CA ARG A 56 2.70 -1.16 6.01
C ARG A 56 3.56 -2.10 5.18
N HIS A 57 4.72 -1.63 4.71
CA HIS A 57 5.78 -2.46 4.16
C HIS A 57 6.83 -2.69 5.23
N ASP A 58 7.04 -3.95 5.61
CA ASP A 58 8.11 -4.37 6.49
C ASP A 58 9.32 -4.79 5.64
N TYR A 59 10.43 -4.07 5.78
CA TYR A 59 11.63 -4.32 4.98
C TYR A 59 12.41 -5.54 5.44
N ALA A 60 12.26 -5.97 6.70
CA ALA A 60 13.03 -7.08 7.25
C ALA A 60 12.56 -8.42 6.68
N ILE A 61 11.24 -8.54 6.45
CA ILE A 61 10.62 -9.77 5.93
C ILE A 61 10.01 -9.61 4.53
N ASP A 62 10.20 -8.44 3.90
CA ASP A 62 9.61 -8.02 2.61
C ASP A 62 8.10 -8.31 2.53
N ALA A 63 7.38 -8.01 3.61
CA ALA A 63 5.96 -8.29 3.75
C ALA A 63 5.15 -7.00 3.75
N TRP A 64 3.95 -7.08 3.18
CA TRP A 64 3.00 -5.97 3.17
C TRP A 64 1.78 -6.31 4.01
N GLU A 65 1.30 -5.34 4.78
CA GLU A 65 0.16 -5.53 5.67
C GLU A 65 -0.84 -4.38 5.57
N LEU A 66 -2.12 -4.73 5.41
CA LEU A 66 -3.20 -3.76 5.60
C LEU A 66 -3.30 -3.42 7.07
N THR A 67 -3.18 -2.13 7.38
CA THR A 67 -3.31 -1.58 8.72
C THR A 67 -4.68 -0.93 8.92
N MET A 68 -5.13 -0.11 7.96
CA MET A 68 -6.43 0.54 8.00
C MET A 68 -7.01 0.70 6.59
N TYR A 69 -8.33 0.77 6.48
CA TYR A 69 -9.01 1.24 5.27
C TYR A 69 -10.16 2.16 5.66
N HIS A 70 -10.47 3.11 4.78
CA HIS A 70 -11.54 4.08 4.97
C HIS A 70 -12.29 4.24 3.65
N ALA A 71 -13.48 3.65 3.58
CA ALA A 71 -14.42 3.92 2.50
C ALA A 71 -15.13 5.27 2.76
N PRO A 72 -15.34 6.12 1.75
CA PRO A 72 -16.21 7.28 1.91
C PRO A 72 -17.59 6.78 2.36
N GLY A 73 -18.10 7.35 3.45
CA GLY A 73 -19.40 6.97 4.00
C GLY A 73 -20.51 7.15 2.96
N HIS A 74 -21.37 6.14 2.85
CA HIS A 74 -22.56 6.13 2.00
C HIS A 74 -23.59 7.15 2.46
#